data_AF-A0AAE9JQP1-F1
#
_entry.id   AF-A0AAE9JQP1-F1
#
_cell.length_a   1.000
_cell.length_b   1.000
_cell.length_c   1.000
_cell.angle_alpha   90.00
_cell.angle_beta   90.00
_cell.angle_gamma   90.00
#
_symmetry.space_group_name_H-M   'P 1'
#
loop_
_entity.id
_entity.type
_entity.pdbx_description
1 polymer ?
#
loop_
_entity_poly.entity_id
_entity_poly.type
_entity_poly.pdbx_seq_one_letter_code
_entity_poly.pdbx_strand_id
1 'polypeptide(L)'
;MISVKRGTWIFLFVLGVLTAITCQFTNTLTYLHVISHVAILTAAHFALAFPPEELLDGLGLTLYDLFSIIYDQRNYSYIDYAAKRVLFFHVFVASYPALISGYFVHGQLFTTAINTRRFPELFDHPWLWLLVFVTSVIGLVTYYYKIREYTQWSAFQYFMDHPETLDGVETVINDPETFRIRLSQRTHVYVTRNFFIYSSNWRFVAVRIIDVRLQVDNTRMPMIMNIHDEEERLRAMFIKVNFNVPYLAPFTMTLRQDYYHQLNEILEIPIFVPPHITVPMTIMEELKEDFVHRIRNNSRHTHRVKRSEQDPCFACGSEENIIKISKSCTGEEQRLLFHDVVLNPTPNCENCTCRPLWCCGCIAQIFITRQKIDNVNRYEYHRGSGKCPTCRKTFCIRDVHFVDFDYIAEEEEAST
;
A
#
# COMPACT_ATOMS: atom_id res chain seq x y z
N MET A 1 12.33 21.42 -21.14
CA MET A 1 13.07 20.60 -22.12
C MET A 1 13.82 19.53 -21.36
N ILE A 2 13.22 18.36 -21.22
CA ILE A 2 13.85 17.22 -20.53
C ILE A 2 14.83 16.62 -21.54
N SER A 3 16.11 16.63 -21.17
CA SER A 3 17.18 16.00 -21.95
C SER A 3 16.87 14.51 -22.06
N VAL A 4 16.35 14.14 -23.22
CA VAL A 4 16.10 12.76 -23.64
C VAL A 4 17.47 12.06 -23.66
N LYS A 5 17.80 11.36 -22.57
CA LYS A 5 19.06 10.60 -22.45
C LYS A 5 19.15 9.62 -23.62
N ARG A 6 20.34 9.42 -24.19
CA ARG A 6 20.59 8.54 -25.36
C ARG A 6 19.99 7.12 -25.28
N GLY A 7 19.57 6.63 -24.11
CA GLY A 7 18.79 5.41 -23.95
C GLY A 7 17.36 5.45 -24.51
N THR A 8 16.79 6.64 -24.73
CA THR A 8 15.40 6.80 -25.22
C THR A 8 15.23 6.36 -26.68
N TRP A 9 16.26 6.47 -27.50
CA TRP A 9 16.27 5.84 -28.83
C TRP A 9 16.43 4.33 -28.70
N ILE A 10 17.25 3.88 -27.74
CA ILE A 10 17.47 2.46 -27.51
C ILE A 10 16.18 1.76 -27.12
N PHE A 11 15.18 2.34 -26.45
CA PHE A 11 13.96 1.60 -26.08
C PHE A 11 12.97 1.34 -27.24
N LEU A 12 12.70 2.37 -28.06
CA LEU A 12 11.91 2.21 -29.30
C LEU A 12 12.64 1.34 -30.33
N PHE A 13 13.98 1.42 -30.36
CA PHE A 13 14.84 0.54 -31.15
C PHE A 13 15.03 -0.83 -30.46
N VAL A 14 14.88 -1.01 -29.17
CA VAL A 14 15.07 -2.32 -28.53
C VAL A 14 13.79 -3.13 -28.64
N LEU A 15 12.59 -2.57 -28.54
CA LEU A 15 11.40 -3.35 -28.88
C LEU A 15 11.20 -3.43 -30.40
N GLY A 16 11.24 -2.30 -31.11
CA GLY A 16 11.05 -2.25 -32.57
C GLY A 16 12.18 -2.93 -33.34
N VAL A 17 13.42 -2.79 -32.88
CA VAL A 17 14.60 -3.43 -33.47
C VAL A 17 14.99 -4.76 -32.80
N LEU A 18 14.61 -5.15 -31.57
CA LEU A 18 14.66 -6.59 -31.24
C LEU A 18 13.60 -7.34 -32.07
N THR A 19 12.39 -6.80 -32.28
CA THR A 19 11.45 -7.45 -33.21
C THR A 19 11.94 -7.45 -34.66
N ALA A 20 12.63 -6.40 -35.12
CA ALA A 20 13.14 -6.35 -36.49
C ALA A 20 14.53 -7.00 -36.68
N ILE A 21 15.32 -7.24 -35.63
CA ILE A 21 16.72 -7.72 -35.70
C ILE A 21 16.94 -9.09 -35.03
N THR A 22 16.17 -9.54 -34.03
CA THR A 22 16.45 -10.87 -33.43
C THR A 22 15.88 -12.06 -34.17
N CYS A 23 15.03 -11.83 -35.19
CA CYS A 23 14.85 -12.83 -36.22
C CYS A 23 15.29 -12.23 -37.54
N GLN A 24 16.59 -12.33 -37.79
CA GLN A 24 16.96 -12.88 -39.08
C GLN A 24 16.13 -14.16 -39.25
N PHE A 25 15.01 -14.05 -39.97
CA PHE A 25 14.26 -15.19 -40.48
C PHE A 25 15.20 -15.89 -41.46
N THR A 26 16.37 -16.38 -41.08
CA THR A 26 17.35 -17.00 -41.98
C THR A 26 17.05 -18.49 -42.13
N ASN A 27 16.53 -19.10 -41.06
CA ASN A 27 16.11 -20.49 -41.00
C ASN A 27 14.59 -20.65 -41.09
N THR A 28 14.13 -21.83 -41.48
CA THR A 28 12.71 -22.20 -41.46
C THR A 28 12.22 -22.23 -40.01
N LEU A 29 11.15 -21.49 -39.73
CA LEU A 29 10.51 -21.47 -38.43
C LEU A 29 9.69 -22.75 -38.24
N THR A 30 9.85 -23.38 -37.08
CA THR A 30 8.92 -24.44 -36.65
C THR A 30 7.71 -23.83 -35.93
N TYR A 31 6.65 -24.61 -35.77
CA TYR A 31 5.48 -24.23 -34.97
C TYR A 31 5.84 -23.75 -33.56
N LEU A 32 6.84 -24.37 -32.93
CA LEU A 32 7.33 -24.00 -31.59
C LEU A 32 7.95 -22.61 -31.56
N HIS A 33 8.68 -22.22 -32.62
CA HIS A 33 9.24 -20.88 -32.71
C HIS A 33 8.13 -19.81 -32.81
N VAL A 34 7.11 -20.04 -33.65
CA VAL A 34 5.98 -19.10 -33.78
C VAL A 34 5.25 -18.92 -32.43
N ILE A 35 5.00 -20.02 -31.71
CA ILE A 35 4.38 -19.98 -30.38
C ILE A 35 5.26 -19.22 -29.37
N SER A 36 6.57 -19.46 -29.40
CA SER A 36 7.53 -18.75 -28.54
C SER A 36 7.53 -17.24 -28.81
N HIS A 37 7.50 -16.81 -30.07
CA HIS A 37 7.40 -15.40 -30.43
C HIS A 37 6.11 -14.76 -29.92
N VAL A 38 4.97 -15.42 -30.09
CA VAL A 38 3.70 -14.95 -29.52
C VAL A 38 3.84 -14.81 -28.00
N ALA A 39 4.32 -15.83 -27.30
CA ALA A 39 4.46 -15.81 -25.84
C ALA A 39 5.37 -14.68 -25.34
N ILE A 40 6.52 -14.45 -26.01
CA ILE A 40 7.46 -13.39 -25.66
C ILE A 40 6.84 -12.00 -25.90
N LEU A 41 6.18 -11.79 -27.04
CA LEU A 41 5.52 -10.52 -27.35
C LEU A 41 4.36 -10.26 -26.39
N THR A 42 3.62 -11.28 -26.00
CA THR A 42 2.59 -11.20 -24.98
C THR A 42 3.14 -10.81 -23.62
N ALA A 43 4.21 -11.49 -23.17
CA ALA A 43 4.86 -11.15 -21.92
C ALA A 43 5.37 -9.70 -21.93
N ALA A 44 6.00 -9.26 -23.01
CA ALA A 44 6.50 -7.89 -23.15
C ALA A 44 5.35 -6.86 -23.14
N HIS A 45 4.26 -7.10 -23.85
CA HIS A 45 3.10 -6.20 -23.89
C HIS A 45 2.45 -6.02 -22.52
N PHE A 46 2.21 -7.13 -21.81
CA PHE A 46 1.62 -7.08 -20.47
C PHE A 46 2.61 -6.55 -19.43
N ALA A 47 3.91 -6.79 -19.57
CA ALA A 47 4.92 -6.17 -18.71
C ALA A 47 5.00 -4.64 -18.91
N LEU A 48 4.69 -4.12 -20.10
CA LEU A 48 4.60 -2.66 -20.30
C LEU A 48 3.31 -2.06 -19.73
N ALA A 49 2.20 -2.80 -19.82
CA ALA A 49 0.91 -2.36 -19.28
C ALA A 49 0.85 -2.46 -17.74
N PHE A 50 1.36 -3.57 -17.19
CA PHE A 50 1.44 -3.90 -15.77
C PHE A 50 2.90 -4.14 -15.39
N PRO A 51 3.71 -3.07 -15.33
CA PRO A 51 5.12 -3.22 -15.03
C PRO A 51 5.29 -3.71 -13.59
N PRO A 52 6.02 -4.81 -13.37
CA PRO A 52 6.41 -5.20 -12.03
C PRO A 52 7.39 -4.15 -11.47
N GLU A 53 7.50 -4.07 -10.15
CA GLU A 53 8.22 -2.97 -9.49
C GLU A 53 9.71 -2.95 -9.85
N GLU A 54 10.32 -4.11 -10.09
CA GLU A 54 11.72 -4.21 -10.52
C GLU A 54 11.94 -3.67 -11.94
N LEU A 55 10.89 -3.74 -12.78
CA LEU A 55 10.91 -3.24 -14.15
C LEU A 55 10.82 -1.71 -14.19
N LEU A 56 10.07 -1.13 -13.24
CA LEU A 56 9.94 0.32 -13.09
C LEU A 56 11.28 0.99 -12.74
N ASP A 57 12.06 0.34 -11.88
CA ASP A 57 13.33 0.90 -11.38
C ASP A 57 14.49 0.71 -12.38
N GLY A 58 14.46 -0.34 -13.21
CA GLY A 58 15.55 -0.70 -14.12
C GLY A 58 15.48 -0.10 -15.53
N LEU A 59 14.28 0.11 -16.10
CA LEU A 59 14.15 0.42 -17.54
C LEU A 59 14.12 1.90 -17.91
N GLY A 60 13.92 2.80 -16.96
CA GLY A 60 14.03 4.25 -17.15
C GLY A 60 13.04 4.88 -18.14
N LEU A 61 12.18 4.11 -18.81
CA LEU A 61 11.08 4.59 -19.65
C LEU A 61 9.86 3.68 -19.50
N THR A 62 8.83 4.20 -18.85
CA THR A 62 7.58 3.50 -18.57
C THR A 62 6.51 3.89 -19.58
N LEU A 63 5.44 3.10 -19.71
CA LEU A 63 4.28 3.47 -20.52
C LEU A 63 3.66 4.81 -20.08
N TYR A 64 3.78 5.14 -18.79
CA TYR A 64 3.39 6.44 -18.26
C TYR A 64 4.29 7.58 -18.76
N ASP A 65 5.60 7.35 -18.91
CA ASP A 65 6.50 8.37 -19.44
C ASP A 65 6.19 8.67 -20.90
N LEU A 66 5.85 7.64 -21.69
CA LEU A 66 5.33 7.81 -23.06
C LEU A 66 4.04 8.65 -23.06
N PHE A 67 3.11 8.36 -22.15
CA PHE A 67 1.89 9.15 -21.98
C PHE A 67 2.20 10.62 -21.66
N SER A 68 3.10 10.90 -20.72
CA SER A 68 3.46 12.26 -20.33
C SER A 68 4.25 13.04 -21.39
N ILE A 69 4.92 12.35 -22.32
CA ILE A 69 5.53 12.96 -23.52
C ILE A 69 4.44 13.38 -24.51
N ILE A 70 3.41 12.56 -24.71
CA ILE A 70 2.32 12.83 -25.66
C ILE A 70 1.36 13.88 -25.11
N TYR A 71 1.05 13.81 -23.82
CA TYR A 71 0.12 14.69 -23.13
C TYR A 71 0.86 15.48 -22.06
N ASP A 72 1.06 16.77 -22.29
CA ASP A 72 1.58 17.68 -21.26
C ASP A 72 0.46 18.02 -20.26
N GLN A 73 0.70 17.76 -18.97
CA GLN A 73 -0.23 18.06 -17.89
C GLN A 73 -0.60 19.56 -17.85
N ARG A 74 0.29 20.46 -18.28
CA ARG A 74 0.04 21.92 -18.22
C ARG A 74 -1.10 22.41 -19.11
N ASN A 75 -1.45 21.63 -20.13
CA ASN A 75 -2.44 22.03 -21.13
C ASN A 75 -3.85 21.53 -20.79
N TYR A 76 -4.02 20.76 -19.71
CA TYR A 76 -5.27 20.10 -19.38
C TYR A 76 -5.62 20.28 -17.90
N SER A 77 -6.92 20.32 -17.61
CA SER A 77 -7.44 20.16 -16.25
C SER A 77 -6.96 18.82 -15.69
N TYR A 78 -6.89 18.68 -14.36
CA TYR A 78 -6.42 17.42 -13.77
C TYR A 78 -7.33 16.25 -14.18
N ILE A 79 -8.64 16.48 -14.22
CA ILE A 79 -9.65 15.47 -14.53
C ILE A 79 -9.54 15.04 -15.99
N ASP A 80 -9.38 15.98 -16.93
CA ASP A 80 -9.17 15.66 -18.35
C ASP A 80 -7.86 14.89 -18.55
N TYR A 81 -6.80 15.28 -17.86
CA TYR A 81 -5.52 14.58 -17.91
C TYR A 81 -5.65 13.15 -17.38
N ALA A 82 -6.36 12.96 -16.26
CA ALA A 82 -6.62 11.64 -15.69
C ALA A 82 -7.50 10.76 -16.60
N ALA A 83 -8.53 11.33 -17.22
CA ALA A 83 -9.39 10.61 -18.17
C ALA A 83 -8.60 10.18 -19.42
N LYS A 84 -7.76 11.08 -19.98
CA LYS A 84 -6.86 10.76 -21.09
C LYS A 84 -5.83 9.70 -20.74
N ARG A 85 -5.33 9.70 -19.50
CA ARG A 85 -4.46 8.63 -18.99
C ARG A 85 -5.18 7.29 -19.03
N VAL A 86 -6.38 7.20 -18.48
CA VAL A 86 -7.17 5.96 -18.49
C VAL A 86 -7.46 5.50 -19.92
N LEU A 87 -7.86 6.41 -20.81
CA LEU A 87 -8.07 6.12 -22.23
C LEU A 87 -6.81 5.55 -22.89
N PHE A 88 -5.65 6.18 -22.68
CA PHE A 88 -4.38 5.77 -23.27
C PHE A 88 -4.00 4.34 -22.86
N PHE A 89 -4.12 3.99 -21.58
CA PHE A 89 -3.81 2.65 -21.09
C PHE A 89 -4.77 1.59 -21.64
N HIS A 90 -6.07 1.88 -21.74
CA HIS A 90 -7.05 0.97 -22.34
C HIS A 90 -6.77 0.72 -23.84
N VAL A 91 -6.48 1.79 -24.59
CA VAL A 91 -6.14 1.70 -26.02
C VAL A 91 -4.84 0.93 -26.21
N PHE A 92 -3.84 1.14 -25.36
CA PHE A 92 -2.60 0.37 -25.38
C PHE A 92 -2.87 -1.12 -25.19
N VAL A 93 -3.65 -1.51 -24.18
CA VAL A 93 -4.00 -2.93 -23.98
C VAL A 93 -4.79 -3.49 -25.16
N ALA A 94 -5.76 -2.74 -25.68
CA ALA A 94 -6.55 -3.14 -26.84
C ALA A 94 -5.72 -3.28 -28.12
N SER A 95 -4.56 -2.63 -28.21
CA SER A 95 -3.66 -2.75 -29.37
C SER A 95 -2.91 -4.09 -29.44
N TYR A 96 -2.98 -4.91 -28.39
CA TYR A 96 -2.30 -6.21 -28.28
C TYR A 96 -2.45 -7.11 -29.53
N PRO A 97 -3.66 -7.40 -30.04
CA PRO A 97 -3.82 -8.27 -31.20
C PRO A 97 -3.25 -7.65 -32.49
N ALA A 98 -3.35 -6.33 -32.63
CA ALA A 98 -2.86 -5.59 -33.80
C ALA A 98 -1.33 -5.56 -33.84
N LEU A 99 -0.67 -5.41 -32.68
CA LEU A 99 0.79 -5.42 -32.59
C LEU A 99 1.38 -6.80 -32.92
N ILE A 100 0.80 -7.87 -32.37
CA ILE A 100 1.27 -9.24 -32.64
C ILE A 100 1.04 -9.62 -34.11
N SER A 101 -0.15 -9.36 -34.65
CA SER A 101 -0.43 -9.67 -36.05
C SER A 101 0.42 -8.82 -37.00
N GLY A 102 0.66 -7.54 -36.68
CA GLY A 102 1.55 -6.66 -37.43
C GLY A 102 2.99 -7.19 -37.49
N TYR A 103 3.51 -7.78 -36.40
CA TYR A 103 4.81 -8.44 -36.38
C TYR A 103 4.91 -9.59 -37.39
N PHE A 104 3.91 -10.47 -37.44
CA PHE A 104 3.90 -11.59 -38.38
C PHE A 104 3.68 -11.16 -39.83
N VAL A 105 2.81 -10.16 -40.08
CA VAL A 105 2.65 -9.55 -41.41
C VAL A 105 3.98 -8.96 -41.89
N HIS A 106 4.69 -8.23 -41.04
CA HIS A 106 6.00 -7.69 -41.38
C HIS A 106 7.01 -8.81 -41.70
N GLY A 107 7.09 -9.85 -40.87
CA GLY A 107 7.93 -11.02 -41.13
C GLY A 107 7.64 -11.66 -42.47
N GLN A 108 6.36 -11.79 -42.83
CA GLN A 108 5.95 -12.39 -44.09
C GLN A 108 6.23 -11.52 -45.32
N LEU A 109 6.02 -10.20 -45.23
CA LEU A 109 6.40 -9.26 -46.28
C LEU A 109 7.90 -9.28 -46.54
N PHE A 110 8.69 -9.39 -45.47
CA PHE A 110 10.15 -9.49 -45.58
C PHE A 110 10.60 -10.80 -46.24
N THR A 111 9.98 -11.94 -45.88
CA THR A 111 10.34 -13.26 -46.46
C THR A 111 9.91 -13.40 -47.91
N THR A 112 8.78 -12.81 -48.29
CA THR A 112 8.30 -12.79 -49.69
C THR A 112 9.18 -11.90 -50.58
N ALA A 113 9.64 -10.75 -50.08
CA ALA A 113 10.61 -9.92 -50.80
C ALA A 113 11.94 -10.63 -51.09
N ILE A 114 12.33 -11.59 -50.24
CA ILE A 114 13.58 -12.37 -50.35
C ILE A 114 13.34 -13.74 -51.06
N ASN A 115 12.13 -14.02 -51.54
CA ASN A 115 11.74 -15.28 -52.22
C ASN A 115 12.02 -16.55 -51.39
N THR A 116 11.86 -16.46 -50.07
CA THR A 116 12.09 -17.59 -49.15
C THR A 116 10.80 -17.93 -48.42
N ARG A 117 10.32 -19.18 -48.55
CA ARG A 117 9.24 -19.70 -47.69
C ARG A 117 9.85 -20.19 -46.40
N ARG A 118 9.50 -19.54 -45.29
CA ARG A 118 10.13 -19.78 -43.99
C ARG A 118 9.15 -20.03 -42.87
N PHE A 119 7.84 -19.85 -43.09
CA PHE A 119 6.82 -20.21 -42.12
C PHE A 119 6.40 -21.68 -42.29
N PRO A 120 5.91 -22.33 -41.22
CA PRO A 120 5.26 -23.64 -41.33
C PRO A 120 4.07 -23.59 -42.30
N GLU A 121 3.74 -24.71 -42.96
CA GLU A 121 2.71 -24.79 -44.01
C GLU A 121 1.38 -24.11 -43.65
N LEU A 122 0.90 -24.27 -42.40
CA LEU A 122 -0.34 -23.65 -41.92
C LEU A 122 -0.27 -22.11 -41.84
N PHE A 123 0.91 -21.55 -41.57
CA PHE A 123 1.15 -20.13 -41.34
C PHE A 123 1.81 -19.41 -42.51
N ASP A 124 2.18 -20.13 -43.58
CA ASP A 124 2.81 -19.59 -44.78
C ASP A 124 1.81 -18.87 -45.71
N HIS A 125 0.51 -18.86 -45.36
CA HIS A 125 -0.53 -18.17 -46.12
C HIS A 125 -0.57 -16.66 -45.82
N PRO A 126 -0.29 -15.77 -46.81
CA PRO A 126 -0.19 -14.32 -46.59
C PRO A 126 -1.50 -13.65 -46.20
N TRP A 127 -2.61 -14.23 -46.63
CA TRP A 127 -3.92 -13.70 -46.35
C TRP A 127 -4.36 -13.95 -44.90
N LEU A 128 -3.81 -14.96 -44.23
CA LEU A 128 -4.18 -15.29 -42.85
C LEU A 128 -3.75 -14.17 -41.90
N TRP A 129 -2.46 -13.83 -41.88
CA TRP A 129 -1.94 -12.79 -40.99
C TRP A 129 -2.46 -11.40 -41.37
N LEU A 130 -2.63 -11.12 -42.66
CA LEU A 130 -3.21 -9.86 -43.12
C LEU A 130 -4.66 -9.71 -42.66
N LEU A 131 -5.47 -10.77 -42.74
CA LEU A 131 -6.86 -10.75 -42.27
C LEU A 131 -6.93 -10.54 -40.75
N VAL A 132 -6.10 -11.26 -39.99
CA VAL A 132 -6.02 -11.09 -38.53
C VAL A 132 -5.58 -9.66 -38.18
N PHE A 133 -4.62 -9.09 -38.91
CA PHE A 133 -4.18 -7.71 -38.70
C PHE A 133 -5.28 -6.71 -39.01
N VAL A 134 -5.92 -6.80 -40.17
CA VAL A 134 -7.00 -5.89 -40.58
C VAL A 134 -8.18 -5.96 -39.61
N THR A 135 -8.60 -7.16 -39.22
CA THR A 135 -9.69 -7.35 -38.23
C THR A 135 -9.30 -6.79 -36.85
N SER A 136 -8.05 -6.98 -36.43
CA SER A 136 -7.53 -6.42 -35.17
C SER A 136 -7.46 -4.89 -35.19
N VAL A 137 -7.05 -4.29 -36.30
CA VAL A 137 -7.01 -2.82 -36.46
C VAL A 137 -8.41 -2.23 -36.47
N ILE A 138 -9.35 -2.86 -37.19
CA ILE A 138 -10.76 -2.44 -37.17
C ILE A 138 -11.33 -2.55 -35.75
N GLY A 139 -11.03 -3.65 -35.04
CA GLY A 139 -11.39 -3.83 -33.63
C GLY A 139 -10.82 -2.74 -32.72
N LEU A 140 -9.55 -2.39 -32.89
CA LEU A 140 -8.89 -1.32 -32.14
C LEU A 140 -9.53 0.05 -32.41
N VAL A 141 -9.78 0.38 -33.68
CA VAL A 141 -10.38 1.65 -34.08
C VAL A 141 -11.81 1.77 -33.55
N THR A 142 -12.62 0.71 -33.67
CA THR A 142 -13.98 0.69 -33.11
C THR A 142 -13.99 0.80 -31.59
N TYR A 143 -13.06 0.13 -30.91
CA TYR A 143 -12.87 0.25 -29.47
C TYR A 143 -12.45 1.67 -29.05
N TYR A 144 -11.51 2.28 -29.77
CA TYR A 144 -11.10 3.67 -29.56
C TYR A 144 -12.29 4.62 -29.72
N TYR A 145 -13.06 4.51 -30.80
CA TYR A 145 -14.24 5.37 -31.01
C TYR A 145 -15.27 5.21 -29.90
N LYS A 146 -15.48 4.00 -29.38
CA LYS A 146 -16.40 3.74 -28.27
C LYS A 146 -15.96 4.40 -26.96
N ILE A 147 -14.65 4.49 -26.71
CA ILE A 147 -14.11 4.90 -25.41
C ILE A 147 -13.59 6.34 -25.41
N ARG A 148 -13.32 6.91 -26.59
CA ARG A 148 -12.84 8.30 -26.75
C ARG A 148 -13.76 9.31 -26.08
N GLU A 149 -15.07 9.06 -26.11
CA GLU A 149 -16.07 9.93 -25.50
C GLU A 149 -16.19 9.64 -24.00
N TYR A 150 -15.16 10.07 -23.26
CA TYR A 150 -15.08 9.87 -21.82
C TYR A 150 -16.15 10.63 -21.03
N THR A 151 -16.84 11.59 -21.66
CA THR A 151 -17.99 12.29 -21.08
C THR A 151 -19.16 11.35 -20.79
N GLN A 152 -19.26 10.23 -21.50
CA GLN A 152 -20.28 9.20 -21.28
C GLN A 152 -19.89 8.20 -20.19
N TRP A 153 -18.67 8.25 -19.66
CA TRP A 153 -18.26 7.35 -18.59
C TRP A 153 -19.02 7.69 -17.31
N SER A 154 -19.39 6.67 -16.54
CA SER A 154 -20.14 6.85 -15.30
C SER A 154 -19.45 7.76 -14.28
N ALA A 155 -18.12 7.72 -14.21
CA ALA A 155 -17.33 8.62 -13.37
C ALA A 155 -17.43 10.08 -13.83
N PHE A 156 -17.54 10.34 -15.14
CA PHE A 156 -17.66 11.70 -15.68
C PHE A 156 -19.09 12.22 -15.62
N GLN A 157 -20.08 11.34 -15.78
CA GLN A 157 -21.49 11.66 -15.52
C GLN A 157 -21.70 12.20 -14.11
N TYR A 158 -20.98 11.65 -13.11
CA TYR A 158 -21.01 12.19 -11.75
C TYR A 158 -20.57 13.67 -11.68
N PHE A 159 -19.55 14.06 -12.43
CA PHE A 159 -19.10 15.46 -12.51
C PHE A 159 -20.08 16.36 -13.24
N MET A 160 -20.83 15.82 -14.21
CA MET A 160 -21.90 16.57 -14.88
C MET A 160 -23.09 16.79 -13.95
N ASP A 161 -23.41 15.80 -13.12
CA ASP A 161 -24.48 15.90 -12.11
C ASP A 161 -24.09 16.82 -10.94
N HIS A 162 -22.80 16.90 -10.61
CA HIS A 162 -22.26 17.67 -9.48
C HIS A 162 -21.08 18.57 -9.92
N PRO A 163 -21.34 19.70 -10.62
CA PRO A 163 -20.28 20.55 -11.17
C PRO A 163 -19.35 21.13 -10.11
N GLU A 164 -19.82 21.34 -8.87
CA GLU A 164 -19.01 21.82 -7.74
C GLU A 164 -17.84 20.87 -7.39
N THR A 165 -17.95 19.61 -7.78
CA THR A 165 -16.91 18.61 -7.52
C THR A 165 -15.70 18.78 -8.44
N LEU A 166 -15.86 19.38 -9.62
CA LEU A 166 -14.76 19.63 -10.57
C LEU A 166 -13.73 20.58 -9.96
N ASP A 167 -14.18 21.75 -9.49
CA ASP A 167 -13.32 22.75 -8.87
C ASP A 167 -12.75 22.25 -7.54
N GLY A 168 -13.57 21.55 -6.76
CA GLY A 168 -13.14 20.95 -5.48
C GLY A 168 -12.01 19.93 -5.66
N VAL A 169 -12.06 19.08 -6.69
CA VAL A 169 -11.03 18.07 -6.94
C VAL A 169 -9.68 18.68 -7.28
N GLU A 170 -9.63 19.73 -8.10
CA GLU A 170 -8.36 20.38 -8.42
C GLU A 170 -7.73 21.07 -7.21
N THR A 171 -8.53 21.70 -6.36
CA THR A 171 -8.03 22.31 -5.11
C THR A 171 -7.46 21.25 -4.16
N VAL A 172 -8.18 20.15 -3.96
CA VAL A 172 -7.76 19.03 -3.09
C VAL A 172 -6.45 18.41 -3.57
N ILE A 173 -6.27 18.25 -4.87
CA ILE A 173 -5.06 17.61 -5.42
C ILE A 173 -3.83 18.50 -5.30
N ASN A 174 -4.01 19.82 -5.41
CA ASN A 174 -2.92 20.79 -5.30
C ASN A 174 -2.60 21.16 -3.85
N ASP A 175 -3.51 20.87 -2.91
CA ASP A 175 -3.31 21.13 -1.49
C ASP A 175 -2.29 20.14 -0.87
N PRO A 176 -1.15 20.63 -0.33
CA PRO A 176 -0.15 19.78 0.32
C PRO A 176 -0.65 19.14 1.62
N GLU A 177 -1.68 19.70 2.27
CA GLU A 177 -2.24 19.16 3.51
C GLU A 177 -3.21 18.00 3.27
N THR A 178 -3.54 17.70 2.01
CA THR A 178 -4.40 16.58 1.65
C THR A 178 -3.75 15.24 2.01
N PHE A 179 -4.49 14.42 2.75
CA PHE A 179 -4.06 13.07 3.08
C PHE A 179 -3.96 12.21 1.82
N ARG A 180 -2.73 11.94 1.39
CA ARG A 180 -2.40 11.19 0.19
C ARG A 180 -1.82 9.82 0.55
N ILE A 181 -2.56 8.78 0.20
CA ILE A 181 -2.08 7.41 0.28
C ILE A 181 -1.50 7.01 -1.08
N ARG A 182 -0.23 6.58 -1.08
CA ARG A 182 0.41 5.96 -2.23
C ARG A 182 0.25 4.44 -2.13
N LEU A 183 -0.66 3.88 -2.94
CA LEU A 183 -0.89 2.42 -2.99
C LEU A 183 0.15 1.71 -3.84
N SER A 184 0.62 2.36 -4.90
CA SER A 184 1.72 1.88 -5.73
C SER A 184 2.46 3.07 -6.32
N GLN A 185 3.48 2.83 -7.15
CA GLN A 185 4.22 3.93 -7.77
C GLN A 185 3.33 4.94 -8.52
N ARG A 186 2.18 4.49 -9.07
CA ARG A 186 1.28 5.27 -9.93
C ARG A 186 -0.20 5.23 -9.53
N THR A 187 -0.56 4.55 -8.44
CA THR A 187 -1.92 4.55 -7.88
C THR A 187 -1.95 5.35 -6.59
N HIS A 188 -2.80 6.38 -6.57
CA HIS A 188 -2.96 7.27 -5.43
C HIS A 188 -4.42 7.34 -5.00
N VAL A 189 -4.60 7.42 -3.69
CA VAL A 189 -5.89 7.74 -3.07
C VAL A 189 -5.71 9.04 -2.29
N TYR A 190 -6.56 10.02 -2.58
CA TYR A 190 -6.63 11.27 -1.83
C TYR A 190 -7.93 11.27 -1.07
N VAL A 191 -7.85 11.51 0.24
CA VAL A 191 -9.03 11.57 1.11
C VAL A 191 -8.98 12.87 1.88
N THR A 192 -10.09 13.58 1.83
CA THR A 192 -10.35 14.78 2.65
C THR A 192 -11.70 14.61 3.34
N ARG A 193 -12.07 15.59 4.17
CA ARG A 193 -13.41 15.61 4.79
C ARG A 193 -14.55 15.67 3.78
N ASN A 194 -14.31 16.16 2.57
CA ASN A 194 -15.36 16.38 1.58
C ASN A 194 -15.25 15.43 0.38
N PHE A 195 -14.04 14.99 0.03
CA PHE A 195 -13.77 14.27 -1.21
C PHE A 195 -13.00 12.98 -1.01
N PHE A 196 -13.38 11.98 -1.80
CA PHE A 196 -12.65 10.75 -2.02
C PHE A 196 -12.22 10.67 -3.48
N ILE A 197 -10.92 10.61 -3.72
CA ILE A 197 -10.35 10.58 -5.07
C ILE A 197 -9.48 9.34 -5.22
N TYR A 198 -9.84 8.48 -6.14
CA TYR A 198 -9.05 7.32 -6.55
C TYR A 198 -8.49 7.57 -7.95
N SER A 199 -7.16 7.60 -8.06
CA SER A 199 -6.44 7.92 -9.29
C SER A 199 -5.44 6.81 -9.62
N SER A 200 -5.74 6.01 -10.64
CA SER A 200 -4.85 4.98 -11.19
C SER A 200 -4.73 5.08 -12.72
N ASN A 201 -3.85 4.27 -13.32
CA ASN A 201 -3.72 4.16 -14.77
C ASN A 201 -4.97 3.57 -15.45
N TRP A 202 -5.75 2.78 -14.71
CA TRP A 202 -6.89 2.02 -15.23
C TRP A 202 -8.24 2.62 -14.85
N ARG A 203 -8.27 3.40 -13.78
CA ARG A 203 -9.51 3.94 -13.26
C ARG A 203 -9.27 5.28 -12.58
N PHE A 204 -10.14 6.22 -12.89
CA PHE A 204 -10.22 7.50 -12.21
C PHE A 204 -11.64 7.69 -11.69
N VAL A 205 -11.76 7.95 -10.40
CA VAL A 205 -13.04 8.25 -9.73
C VAL A 205 -12.77 9.35 -8.71
N ALA A 206 -13.50 10.45 -8.80
CA ALA A 206 -13.53 11.44 -7.74
C ALA A 206 -14.99 11.70 -7.38
N VAL A 207 -15.31 11.58 -6.11
CA VAL A 207 -16.67 11.71 -5.59
C VAL A 207 -16.63 12.38 -4.23
N ARG A 208 -17.77 12.93 -3.80
CA ARG A 208 -17.91 13.41 -2.42
C ARG A 208 -17.85 12.23 -1.46
N ILE A 209 -17.26 12.42 -0.28
CA ILE A 209 -17.10 11.35 0.71
C ILE A 209 -18.45 10.79 1.17
N ILE A 210 -19.49 11.63 1.22
CA ILE A 210 -20.86 11.25 1.62
C ILE A 210 -21.50 10.22 0.68
N ASP A 211 -21.03 10.17 -0.57
CA ASP A 211 -21.53 9.28 -1.61
C ASP A 211 -20.75 7.95 -1.63
N VAL A 212 -19.76 7.79 -0.75
CA VAL A 212 -18.89 6.61 -0.63
C VAL A 212 -19.20 5.84 0.63
N ARG A 213 -19.23 4.51 0.51
CA ARG A 213 -19.22 3.58 1.63
C ARG A 213 -18.02 2.65 1.51
N LEU A 214 -17.13 2.74 2.47
CA LEU A 214 -15.95 1.87 2.56
C LEU A 214 -16.27 0.68 3.46
N GLN A 215 -15.99 -0.52 2.97
CA GLN A 215 -16.20 -1.77 3.69
C GLN A 215 -14.96 -2.67 3.56
N VAL A 216 -14.54 -3.30 4.64
CA VAL A 216 -13.52 -4.36 4.58
C VAL A 216 -14.15 -5.61 3.94
N ASP A 217 -13.51 -6.11 2.89
CA ASP A 217 -13.94 -7.29 2.13
C ASP A 217 -13.15 -8.53 2.56
N ASN A 218 -11.83 -8.39 2.73
CA ASN A 218 -10.97 -9.48 3.16
C ASN A 218 -9.68 -8.93 3.79
N THR A 219 -9.06 -9.70 4.68
CA THR A 219 -7.76 -9.41 5.28
C THR A 219 -6.81 -10.52 4.87
N ARG A 220 -5.73 -10.20 4.13
CA ARG A 220 -4.67 -11.17 3.87
C ARG A 220 -3.52 -10.93 4.82
N MET A 221 -3.20 -11.96 5.59
CA MET A 221 -1.90 -12.05 6.25
C MET A 221 -0.85 -12.38 5.16
N PRO A 222 0.35 -11.80 5.22
CA PRO A 222 1.42 -12.18 4.30
C PRO A 222 1.65 -13.69 4.41
N MET A 223 1.50 -14.42 3.30
CA MET A 223 1.56 -15.89 3.28
C MET A 223 3.00 -16.44 3.35
N ILE A 224 4.03 -15.57 3.32
CA ILE A 224 5.43 -16.01 3.28
C ILE A 224 6.27 -15.15 4.22
N MET A 225 6.96 -15.80 5.17
CA MET A 225 8.05 -15.21 5.93
C MET A 225 9.31 -15.15 5.06
N ASN A 226 9.37 -14.27 4.06
CA ASN A 226 10.63 -14.01 3.39
C ASN A 226 11.50 -13.13 4.29
N ILE A 227 12.74 -13.59 4.53
CA ILE A 227 13.69 -13.04 5.51
C ILE A 227 14.44 -11.82 4.94
N HIS A 228 14.20 -11.42 3.68
CA HIS A 228 15.02 -10.42 2.98
C HIS A 228 14.29 -9.16 2.51
N ASP A 229 12.96 -9.10 2.55
CA ASP A 229 12.23 -7.87 2.28
C ASP A 229 11.56 -7.35 3.55
N GLU A 230 12.19 -6.35 4.16
CA GLU A 230 11.66 -5.59 5.29
C GLU A 230 10.30 -4.94 4.96
N GLU A 231 10.02 -4.65 3.68
CA GLU A 231 8.79 -4.00 3.20
C GLU A 231 7.63 -4.98 2.92
N GLU A 232 7.89 -6.28 2.70
CA GLU A 232 6.88 -7.25 2.23
C GLU A 232 6.09 -7.94 3.38
N ARG A 233 6.37 -7.57 4.63
CA ARG A 233 5.74 -8.16 5.83
C ARG A 233 4.44 -7.46 6.28
N LEU A 234 3.93 -6.51 5.49
CA LEU A 234 2.82 -5.65 5.88
C LEU A 234 1.48 -6.32 5.56
N ARG A 235 0.63 -6.47 6.59
CA ARG A 235 -0.72 -7.02 6.46
C ARG A 235 -1.54 -6.13 5.51
N ALA A 236 -2.05 -6.73 4.44
CA ALA A 236 -2.81 -6.04 3.41
C ALA A 236 -4.31 -6.31 3.58
N MET A 237 -5.10 -5.25 3.50
CA MET A 237 -6.55 -5.30 3.65
C MET A 237 -7.21 -4.91 2.34
N PHE A 238 -8.20 -5.68 1.94
CA PHE A 238 -9.02 -5.43 0.77
C PHE A 238 -10.22 -4.60 1.21
N ILE A 239 -10.28 -3.37 0.74
CA ILE A 239 -11.36 -2.43 1.02
C ILE A 239 -12.22 -2.33 -0.22
N LYS A 240 -13.47 -2.74 -0.10
CA LYS A 240 -14.52 -2.53 -1.08
C LYS A 240 -15.05 -1.11 -0.97
N VAL A 241 -14.90 -0.37 -2.06
CA VAL A 241 -15.43 0.97 -2.25
C VAL A 241 -16.78 0.81 -2.95
N ASN A 242 -17.86 1.05 -2.19
CA ASN A 242 -19.22 1.11 -2.71
C ASN A 242 -19.66 2.56 -2.85
N PHE A 243 -20.59 2.82 -3.76
CA PHE A 243 -21.15 4.15 -3.99
C PHE A 243 -22.66 4.13 -3.70
N ASN A 244 -23.17 5.22 -3.15
CA ASN A 244 -24.63 5.43 -3.04
C ASN A 244 -25.25 5.70 -4.43
N VAL A 245 -24.44 6.15 -5.39
CA VAL A 245 -24.85 6.46 -6.75
C VAL A 245 -24.89 5.19 -7.60
N PRO A 246 -26.04 4.85 -8.23
CA PRO A 246 -26.26 3.52 -8.82
C PRO A 246 -25.46 3.26 -10.11
N TYR A 247 -25.09 4.30 -10.85
CA TYR A 247 -24.32 4.14 -12.10
C TYR A 247 -22.81 4.01 -11.86
N LEU A 248 -22.32 4.26 -10.63
CA LEU A 248 -20.93 4.08 -10.27
C LEU A 248 -20.66 2.63 -9.84
N ALA A 249 -19.88 1.90 -10.62
CA ALA A 249 -19.54 0.52 -10.32
C ALA A 249 -18.63 0.44 -9.07
N PRO A 250 -18.92 -0.42 -8.08
CA PRO A 250 -18.03 -0.61 -6.94
C PRO A 250 -16.67 -1.20 -7.38
N PHE A 251 -15.64 -1.03 -6.56
CA PHE A 251 -14.35 -1.70 -6.77
C PHE A 251 -13.66 -2.02 -5.45
N THR A 252 -12.65 -2.88 -5.52
CA THR A 252 -11.83 -3.21 -4.36
C THR A 252 -10.45 -2.58 -4.53
N MET A 253 -9.95 -1.96 -3.46
CA MET A 253 -8.58 -1.47 -3.37
C MET A 253 -7.84 -2.20 -2.25
N THR A 254 -6.56 -2.46 -2.46
CA THR A 254 -5.68 -3.01 -1.42
C THR A 254 -5.08 -1.87 -0.62
N LEU A 255 -5.21 -1.91 0.70
CA LEU A 255 -4.66 -0.91 1.61
C LEU A 255 -3.74 -1.61 2.63
N ARG A 256 -2.59 -1.00 2.92
CA ARG A 256 -1.76 -1.45 4.04
C ARG A 256 -2.46 -1.16 5.37
N GLN A 257 -2.15 -1.96 6.39
CA GLN A 257 -2.75 -1.81 7.71
C GLN A 257 -2.53 -0.44 8.35
N ASP A 258 -1.34 0.14 8.24
CA ASP A 258 -1.02 1.47 8.76
C ASP A 258 -1.90 2.56 8.12
N TYR A 259 -2.04 2.53 6.79
CA TYR A 259 -2.90 3.48 6.09
C TYR A 259 -4.39 3.27 6.41
N TYR A 260 -4.82 2.07 6.77
CA TYR A 260 -6.19 1.85 7.23
C TYR A 260 -6.48 2.56 8.54
N HIS A 261 -5.59 2.47 9.54
CA HIS A 261 -5.80 3.15 10.81
C HIS A 261 -5.81 4.67 10.62
N GLN A 262 -4.86 5.21 9.86
CA GLN A 262 -4.81 6.64 9.54
C GLN A 262 -6.05 7.10 8.76
N LEU A 263 -6.49 6.31 7.77
CA LEU A 263 -7.69 6.62 7.01
C LEU A 263 -8.94 6.62 7.91
N ASN A 264 -9.04 5.66 8.83
CA ASN A 264 -10.15 5.57 9.78
C ASN A 264 -10.18 6.73 10.79
N GLU A 265 -9.04 7.37 11.07
CA GLU A 265 -8.96 8.58 11.90
C GLU A 265 -9.42 9.85 11.16
N ILE A 266 -9.25 9.89 9.84
CA ILE A 266 -9.57 11.06 9.00
C ILE A 266 -11.03 11.05 8.54
N LEU A 267 -11.60 9.86 8.35
CA LEU A 267 -12.98 9.69 7.91
C LEU A 267 -13.96 10.04 9.03
N GLU A 268 -14.99 10.81 8.69
CA GLU A 268 -16.11 11.08 9.61
C GLU A 268 -16.90 9.81 9.94
N ILE A 269 -17.06 8.93 8.93
CA ILE A 269 -17.70 7.62 9.08
C ILE A 269 -16.59 6.57 8.95
N PRO A 270 -16.33 5.77 10.00
CA PRO A 270 -15.27 4.77 9.96
C PRO A 270 -15.58 3.69 8.91
N ILE A 271 -14.52 3.02 8.44
CA ILE A 271 -14.62 1.93 7.48
C ILE A 271 -15.42 0.79 8.11
N PHE A 272 -16.49 0.34 7.44
CA PHE A 272 -17.34 -0.72 7.96
C PHE A 272 -16.59 -2.06 7.95
N VAL A 273 -16.53 -2.72 9.11
CA VAL A 273 -15.94 -4.05 9.27
C VAL A 273 -17.08 -5.05 9.46
N PRO A 274 -17.31 -5.97 8.50
CA PRO A 274 -18.27 -7.05 8.67
C PRO A 274 -17.92 -7.95 9.87
N PRO A 275 -18.90 -8.51 10.60
CA PRO A 275 -18.65 -9.27 11.84
C PRO A 275 -17.78 -10.51 11.67
N HIS A 276 -17.73 -11.06 10.46
CA HIS A 276 -16.95 -12.25 10.13
C HIS A 276 -15.48 -11.95 9.80
N ILE A 277 -15.10 -10.67 9.73
CA ILE A 277 -13.74 -10.23 9.40
C ILE A 277 -13.07 -9.70 10.66
N THR A 278 -11.98 -10.35 11.06
CA THR A 278 -11.12 -9.86 12.12
C THR A 278 -10.08 -8.92 11.51
N VAL A 279 -10.18 -7.62 11.81
CA VAL A 279 -9.11 -6.68 11.48
C VAL A 279 -7.87 -7.07 12.28
N PRO A 280 -6.72 -7.34 11.64
CA PRO A 280 -5.52 -7.65 12.37
C PRO A 280 -5.12 -6.46 13.26
N MET A 281 -4.61 -6.74 14.46
CA MET A 281 -4.05 -5.72 15.35
C MET A 281 -2.75 -5.15 14.80
N THR A 282 -2.39 -3.91 15.13
CA THR A 282 -1.05 -3.39 14.81
C THR A 282 0.02 -4.16 15.58
N ILE A 283 1.29 -4.11 15.14
CA ILE A 283 2.40 -4.72 15.90
C ILE A 283 2.44 -4.14 17.32
N MET A 284 2.19 -2.84 17.46
CA MET A 284 2.17 -2.18 18.76
C MET A 284 1.04 -2.70 19.66
N GLU A 285 -0.17 -2.88 19.11
CA GLU A 285 -1.30 -3.46 19.83
C GLU A 285 -1.02 -4.91 20.25
N GLU A 286 -0.50 -5.73 19.34
CA GLU A 286 -0.14 -7.12 19.63
C GLU A 286 0.90 -7.22 20.76
N LEU A 287 1.93 -6.36 20.72
CA LEU A 287 2.95 -6.33 21.77
C LEU A 287 2.42 -5.74 23.09
N LYS A 288 1.47 -4.80 23.05
CA LYS A 288 0.80 -4.31 24.26
C LYS A 288 -0.02 -5.40 24.92
N GLU A 289 -0.76 -6.20 24.15
CA GLU A 289 -1.50 -7.34 24.70
C GLU A 289 -0.58 -8.39 25.32
N ASP A 290 0.51 -8.74 24.63
CA ASP A 290 1.51 -9.66 25.18
C ASP A 290 2.19 -9.07 26.43
N PHE A 291 2.45 -7.75 26.46
CA PHE A 291 3.00 -7.07 27.62
C PHE A 291 2.05 -7.18 28.82
N VAL A 292 0.76 -6.88 28.61
CA VAL A 292 -0.30 -7.03 29.62
C VAL A 292 -0.35 -8.47 30.13
N HIS A 293 -0.33 -9.45 29.22
CA HIS A 293 -0.36 -10.86 29.56
C HIS A 293 0.83 -11.27 30.43
N ARG A 294 2.03 -10.76 30.14
CA ARG A 294 3.24 -11.05 30.92
C ARG A 294 3.21 -10.43 32.30
N ILE A 295 2.80 -9.17 32.43
CA ILE A 295 2.78 -8.49 33.74
C ILE A 295 1.66 -9.00 34.65
N ARG A 296 0.60 -9.63 34.11
CA ARG A 296 -0.44 -10.30 34.91
C ARG A 296 0.13 -11.40 35.82
N ASN A 297 1.26 -12.01 35.43
CA ASN A 297 1.94 -13.03 36.22
C ASN A 297 2.86 -12.45 37.28
N ASN A 298 3.12 -11.13 37.28
CA ASN A 298 3.91 -10.48 38.32
C ASN A 298 3.05 -10.28 39.59
N SER A 299 3.71 -10.11 40.73
CA SER A 299 3.03 -9.79 41.98
C SER A 299 2.25 -8.47 41.88
N ARG A 300 1.16 -8.35 42.63
CA ARG A 300 0.39 -7.12 42.76
C ARG A 300 0.85 -6.34 43.98
N HIS A 301 0.83 -5.01 43.90
CA HIS A 301 1.15 -4.13 45.01
C HIS A 301 -0.09 -3.42 45.51
N THR A 302 -0.30 -3.44 46.82
CA THR A 302 -1.32 -2.60 47.45
C THR A 302 -0.79 -1.17 47.61
N HIS A 303 -1.55 -0.18 47.14
CA HIS A 303 -1.27 1.23 47.36
C HIS A 303 -2.40 1.88 48.14
N ARG A 304 -2.09 2.37 49.34
CA ARG A 304 -3.05 3.08 50.17
C ARG A 304 -3.10 4.55 49.75
N VAL A 305 -4.29 5.03 49.40
CA VAL A 305 -4.49 6.39 48.91
C VAL A 305 -5.85 6.91 49.37
N LYS A 306 -6.02 8.23 49.50
CA LYS A 306 -7.36 8.82 49.64
C LYS A 306 -8.06 8.78 48.30
N ARG A 307 -9.39 8.62 48.28
CA ARG A 307 -10.13 8.60 47.01
C ARG A 307 -9.96 9.93 46.24
N SER A 308 -9.85 11.05 46.96
CA SER A 308 -9.56 12.37 46.38
C SER A 308 -8.19 12.50 45.70
N GLU A 309 -7.24 11.59 45.97
CA GLU A 309 -5.85 11.66 45.49
C GLU A 309 -5.55 10.66 44.37
N GLN A 310 -6.58 9.93 43.89
CA GLN A 310 -6.43 9.02 42.76
C GLN A 310 -6.46 9.80 41.44
N ASP A 311 -5.27 10.11 40.93
CA ASP A 311 -5.11 10.77 39.63
C ASP A 311 -5.31 9.78 38.46
N PRO A 312 -5.85 10.22 37.31
CA PRO A 312 -5.79 9.43 36.08
C PRO A 312 -4.34 9.26 35.61
N CYS A 313 -4.13 8.38 34.65
CA CYS A 313 -2.83 8.16 34.02
C CYS A 313 -2.22 9.47 33.53
N PHE A 314 -0.99 9.73 33.94
CA PHE A 314 -0.26 10.96 33.64
C PHE A 314 -0.05 11.21 32.14
N ALA A 315 -0.03 10.17 31.30
CA ALA A 315 0.16 10.31 29.86
C ALA A 315 -1.15 10.49 29.08
N CYS A 316 -2.11 9.58 29.23
CA CYS A 316 -3.35 9.63 28.44
C CYS A 316 -4.45 10.46 29.10
N GLY A 317 -4.41 10.66 30.42
CA GLY A 317 -5.44 11.37 31.17
C GLY A 317 -6.80 10.66 31.25
N SER A 318 -6.97 9.52 30.59
CA SER A 318 -8.26 8.83 30.44
C SER A 318 -8.39 7.55 31.25
N GLU A 319 -7.30 6.78 31.40
CA GLU A 319 -7.29 5.49 32.11
C GLU A 319 -6.77 5.64 33.54
N GLU A 320 -7.07 4.68 34.40
CA GLU A 320 -6.57 4.64 35.79
C GLU A 320 -5.05 4.35 35.85
N ASN A 321 -4.38 4.94 36.85
CA ASN A 321 -2.95 4.81 37.13
C ASN A 321 -2.57 3.50 37.85
N ILE A 322 -2.95 2.36 37.28
CA ILE A 322 -2.86 1.02 37.90
C ILE A 322 -1.47 0.36 37.86
N ILE A 323 -0.40 1.07 37.49
CA ILE A 323 0.95 0.48 37.34
C ILE A 323 1.95 1.09 38.31
N LYS A 324 2.69 0.20 38.99
CA LYS A 324 3.87 0.53 39.79
C LYS A 324 5.09 -0.21 39.25
N ILE A 325 6.20 0.52 39.13
CA ILE A 325 7.50 -0.07 38.79
C ILE A 325 8.26 -0.30 40.10
N SER A 326 8.65 -1.54 40.38
CA SER A 326 9.44 -1.92 41.55
C SER A 326 10.35 -3.10 41.19
N LYS A 327 11.60 -3.09 41.66
CA LYS A 327 12.56 -4.11 41.27
C LYS A 327 12.19 -5.47 41.87
N SER A 328 11.88 -6.42 41.00
CA SER A 328 11.55 -7.81 41.36
C SER A 328 12.42 -8.83 40.61
N CYS A 329 13.20 -8.39 39.61
CA CYS A 329 14.13 -9.26 38.91
C CYS A 329 15.41 -9.55 39.73
N THR A 330 15.94 -10.78 39.57
CA THR A 330 17.19 -11.23 40.24
C THR A 330 18.45 -10.67 39.59
N GLY A 331 18.36 -10.20 38.34
CA GLY A 331 19.50 -9.64 37.59
C GLY A 331 20.42 -10.69 36.96
N GLU A 332 20.14 -11.98 37.13
CA GLU A 332 20.92 -13.10 36.57
C GLU A 332 20.56 -13.43 35.12
N GLU A 333 19.44 -12.91 34.61
CA GLU A 333 18.96 -13.20 33.27
C GLU A 333 19.72 -12.38 32.22
N GLN A 334 20.15 -13.05 31.14
CA GLN A 334 20.77 -12.39 29.99
C GLN A 334 19.76 -11.43 29.35
N ARG A 335 19.99 -10.13 29.54
CA ARG A 335 19.26 -9.06 28.87
C ARG A 335 20.03 -8.66 27.61
N LEU A 336 19.39 -8.82 26.46
CA LEU A 336 20.00 -8.55 25.17
C LEU A 336 19.43 -7.25 24.59
N LEU A 337 20.30 -6.31 24.25
CA LEU A 337 19.99 -5.30 23.24
C LEU A 337 20.25 -5.95 21.89
N PHE A 338 19.20 -6.38 21.21
CA PHE A 338 19.34 -6.81 19.82
C PHE A 338 19.85 -5.62 18.99
N HIS A 339 20.95 -5.85 18.27
CA HIS A 339 21.78 -4.90 17.53
C HIS A 339 22.76 -4.05 18.35
N ASP A 340 23.82 -4.69 18.81
CA ASP A 340 25.14 -4.55 18.18
C ASP A 340 25.78 -5.94 18.05
N VAL A 341 26.67 -6.15 17.08
CA VAL A 341 27.55 -7.34 16.97
C VAL A 341 28.44 -7.50 18.23
N VAL A 342 28.38 -6.51 19.11
CA VAL A 342 28.89 -6.51 20.48
C VAL A 342 27.73 -6.71 21.44
N LEU A 343 27.74 -7.81 22.19
CA LEU A 343 26.89 -8.02 23.37
C LEU A 343 27.16 -6.90 24.39
N ASN A 344 26.49 -5.75 24.24
CA ASN A 344 26.51 -4.70 25.25
C ASN A 344 25.50 -5.08 26.33
N PRO A 345 25.93 -5.46 27.54
CA PRO A 345 25.01 -5.77 28.62
C PRO A 345 24.17 -4.53 28.92
N THR A 346 22.85 -4.68 28.95
CA THR A 346 21.98 -3.60 29.42
C THR A 346 22.31 -3.27 30.87
N PRO A 347 22.22 -2.00 31.29
CA PRO A 347 22.39 -1.64 32.70
C PRO A 347 21.43 -2.44 33.58
N ASN A 348 21.90 -2.80 34.77
CA ASN A 348 21.11 -3.55 35.74
C ASN A 348 19.86 -2.76 36.15
N CYS A 349 18.77 -3.47 36.40
CA CYS A 349 17.55 -2.86 36.91
C CYS A 349 17.77 -2.26 38.30
N GLU A 350 17.22 -1.08 38.50
CA GLU A 350 17.36 -0.24 39.68
C GLU A 350 16.02 -0.15 40.42
N ASN A 351 16.06 0.01 41.75
CA ASN A 351 14.83 0.06 42.53
C ASN A 351 14.09 1.40 42.35
N CYS A 352 12.91 1.38 41.74
CA CYS A 352 12.06 2.55 41.53
C CYS A 352 11.14 2.80 42.74
N THR A 353 11.07 4.06 43.18
CA THR A 353 10.27 4.51 44.34
C THR A 353 9.17 5.49 43.95
N CYS A 354 8.85 5.60 42.66
CA CYS A 354 7.78 6.46 42.17
C CYS A 354 6.42 5.94 42.64
N ARG A 355 5.48 6.87 42.89
CA ARG A 355 4.06 6.54 43.08
C ARG A 355 3.45 6.00 41.77
N PRO A 356 2.37 5.20 41.83
CA PRO A 356 1.63 4.80 40.64
C PRO A 356 1.09 6.05 39.91
N LEU A 357 1.47 6.20 38.64
CA LEU A 357 1.14 7.38 37.83
C LEU A 357 0.66 7.02 36.43
N TRP A 358 0.71 5.74 36.05
CA TRP A 358 0.60 5.33 34.67
C TRP A 358 -0.39 4.18 34.53
N CYS A 359 -1.13 4.16 33.44
CA CYS A 359 -1.90 3.00 33.04
C CYS A 359 -1.00 1.95 32.37
N CYS A 360 -1.55 0.75 32.18
CA CYS A 360 -0.84 -0.34 31.54
C CYS A 360 -0.47 -0.02 30.08
N GLY A 361 -1.40 0.56 29.32
CA GLY A 361 -1.18 0.88 27.90
C GLY A 361 -0.03 1.86 27.67
N CYS A 362 0.08 2.91 28.51
CA CYS A 362 1.14 3.90 28.41
C CYS A 362 2.51 3.34 28.81
N ILE A 363 2.60 2.55 29.90
CA ILE A 363 3.87 1.91 30.28
C ILE A 363 4.30 0.88 29.24
N ALA A 364 3.37 0.08 28.71
CA ALA A 364 3.65 -0.86 27.64
C ALA A 364 4.21 -0.13 26.41
N GLN A 365 3.54 0.94 25.95
CA GLN A 365 4.03 1.77 24.83
C GLN A 365 5.47 2.27 25.09
N ILE A 366 5.72 2.87 26.27
CA ILE A 366 7.04 3.41 26.62
C ILE A 366 8.10 2.31 26.66
N PHE A 367 7.76 1.12 27.16
CA PHE A 367 8.68 -0.01 27.20
C PHE A 367 8.99 -0.51 25.78
N ILE A 368 7.95 -0.76 24.99
CA ILE A 368 8.01 -1.31 23.63
C ILE A 368 8.76 -0.36 22.69
N THR A 369 8.47 0.94 22.68
CA THR A 369 9.13 1.93 21.81
C THR A 369 10.63 2.09 22.12
N ARG A 370 11.08 1.73 23.33
CA ARG A 370 12.52 1.70 23.64
C ARG A 370 13.23 0.44 23.18
N GLN A 371 12.48 -0.60 22.84
CA GLN A 371 13.06 -1.80 22.24
C GLN A 371 13.30 -1.52 20.76
N LYS A 372 14.47 -1.91 20.25
CA LYS A 372 14.69 -1.99 18.80
C LYS A 372 13.90 -3.20 18.30
N ILE A 373 12.65 -2.97 17.94
CA ILE A 373 11.76 -4.03 17.46
C ILE A 373 11.98 -4.17 15.96
N ASP A 374 12.61 -5.27 15.57
CA ASP A 374 12.61 -5.77 14.21
C ASP A 374 11.50 -6.83 14.04
N ASN A 375 11.13 -7.13 12.81
CA ASN A 375 10.05 -8.10 12.54
C ASN A 375 10.45 -9.56 12.87
N VAL A 376 11.76 -9.85 13.02
CA VAL A 376 12.30 -11.19 13.31
C VAL A 376 12.30 -11.49 14.80
N ASN A 377 12.78 -10.56 15.62
CA ASN A 377 12.95 -10.74 17.07
C ASN A 377 11.88 -10.00 17.87
N ARG A 378 10.78 -9.54 17.26
CA ARG A 378 9.68 -8.84 17.95
C ARG A 378 9.15 -9.59 19.17
N TYR A 379 9.15 -10.93 19.16
CA TYR A 379 8.69 -11.74 20.29
C TYR A 379 9.68 -11.75 21.47
N GLU A 380 10.92 -11.31 21.26
CA GLU A 380 11.99 -11.22 22.26
C GLU A 380 12.08 -9.84 22.94
N TYR A 381 11.23 -8.87 22.58
CA TYR A 381 11.24 -7.51 23.16
C TYR A 381 11.21 -7.50 24.70
N HIS A 382 10.59 -8.51 25.31
CA HIS A 382 10.48 -8.68 26.75
C HIS A 382 11.83 -8.91 27.47
N ARG A 383 12.89 -9.28 26.72
CA ARG A 383 14.26 -9.44 27.23
C ARG A 383 15.01 -8.12 27.37
N GLY A 384 14.48 -7.05 26.80
CA GLY A 384 15.07 -5.72 26.87
C GLY A 384 14.78 -4.99 28.20
N SER A 385 15.21 -3.74 28.26
CA SER A 385 15.01 -2.86 29.41
C SER A 385 14.45 -1.50 29.00
N GLY A 386 13.77 -0.86 29.94
CA GLY A 386 13.23 0.49 29.80
C GLY A 386 13.72 1.39 30.93
N LYS A 387 13.51 2.69 30.80
CA LYS A 387 13.74 3.68 31.87
C LYS A 387 12.40 4.18 32.40
N CYS A 388 12.24 4.24 33.72
CA CYS A 388 11.05 4.81 34.32
C CYS A 388 10.82 6.23 33.74
N PRO A 389 9.65 6.54 33.19
CA PRO A 389 9.40 7.87 32.59
C PRO A 389 9.49 9.00 33.62
N THR A 390 9.28 8.70 34.91
CA THR A 390 9.34 9.67 36.01
C THR A 390 10.77 9.83 36.56
N CYS A 391 11.43 8.76 37.01
CA CYS A 391 12.74 8.84 37.68
C CYS A 391 13.93 8.33 36.85
N ARG A 392 13.71 7.90 35.61
CA ARG A 392 14.71 7.38 34.66
C ARG A 392 15.46 6.11 35.08
N LYS A 393 15.13 5.53 36.24
CA LYS A 393 15.68 4.26 36.70
C LYS A 393 15.40 3.12 35.73
N THR A 394 16.38 2.25 35.53
CA THR A 394 16.27 1.13 34.58
C THR A 394 15.38 0.03 35.16
N PHE A 395 14.46 -0.52 34.35
CA PHE A 395 13.55 -1.60 34.74
C PHE A 395 13.36 -2.60 33.58
N CYS A 396 13.01 -3.84 33.90
CA CYS A 396 12.55 -4.83 32.90
C CYS A 396 11.06 -5.16 33.10
N ILE A 397 10.49 -5.96 32.20
CA ILE A 397 9.06 -6.31 32.25
C ILE A 397 8.63 -6.97 33.57
N ARG A 398 9.54 -7.66 34.28
CA ARG A 398 9.27 -8.27 35.59
C ARG A 398 9.20 -7.28 36.74
N ASP A 399 9.73 -6.08 36.55
CA ASP A 399 9.68 -5.01 37.55
C ASP A 399 8.39 -4.17 37.43
N VAL A 400 7.45 -4.57 36.56
CA VAL A 400 6.20 -3.84 36.30
C VAL A 400 5.05 -4.60 36.94
N HIS A 401 4.33 -3.94 37.85
CA HIS A 401 3.33 -4.57 38.70
C HIS A 401 2.00 -3.84 38.62
N PHE A 402 0.90 -4.60 38.67
CA PHE A 402 -0.42 -4.04 38.89
C PHE A 402 -0.56 -3.53 40.34
N VAL A 403 -1.36 -2.48 40.49
CA VAL A 403 -1.67 -1.87 41.77
C VAL A 403 -3.12 -2.12 42.14
N ASP A 404 -3.33 -2.57 43.37
CA ASP A 404 -4.65 -2.60 44.01
C ASP A 404 -4.73 -1.41 44.97
N PHE A 405 -5.77 -0.58 44.82
CA PHE A 405 -5.94 0.62 45.64
C PHE A 405 -6.76 0.31 46.89
N ASP A 406 -6.16 0.55 48.05
CA ASP A 406 -6.83 0.49 49.35
C ASP A 406 -7.19 1.92 49.77
N TYR A 407 -8.48 2.27 49.73
CA TYR A 407 -8.92 3.62 50.07
C TYR A 407 -8.94 3.84 51.59
N ILE A 408 -8.24 4.88 52.03
CA ILE A 408 -8.29 5.33 53.44
C ILE A 408 -9.58 6.16 53.61
N ALA A 409 -10.35 5.90 54.66
CA ALA A 409 -11.52 6.70 55.00
C ALA A 409 -11.09 8.16 55.29
N GLU A 410 -11.76 9.11 54.65
CA GLU A 410 -11.61 10.53 54.99
C GLU A 410 -12.29 10.72 56.35
N GLU A 411 -11.52 10.96 57.41
CA GLU A 411 -12.08 11.50 58.65
C GLU A 411 -12.68 12.86 58.28
N GLU A 412 -14.00 12.97 58.37
CA GLU A 412 -14.71 14.25 58.26
C GLU A 412 -14.03 15.21 59.25
N GLU A 413 -13.28 16.18 58.74
CA GLU A 413 -12.89 17.35 59.52
C GLU A 413 -14.20 18.02 59.94
N ALA A 414 -14.66 17.66 61.14
CA ALA A 414 -15.76 18.30 61.82
C ALA A 414 -15.41 19.78 61.97
N SER A 415 -15.98 20.59 61.07
CA SER A 415 -15.93 22.03 61.11
C SER A 415 -16.55 22.53 62.43
N THR A 416 -15.70 22.97 63.35
CA THR A 416 -16.06 23.87 64.46
C THR A 416 -16.20 25.29 63.99
#